data_AF-A0AAN2DFR7-F1
#
_entry.id   AF-A0AAN2DFR7-F1
#
_cell.length_a   1.000
_cell.length_b   1.000
_cell.length_c   1.000
_cell.angle_alpha   90.00
_cell.angle_beta   90.00
_cell.angle_gamma   90.00
#
_symmetry.space_group_name_H-M   'P 1'
#
loop_
_entity.id
_entity.type
_entity.pdbx_description
1 polymer ?
#
loop_
_entity_poly.entity_id
_entity_poly.type
_entity_poly.pdbx_seq_one_letter_code
_entity_poly.pdbx_strand_id
1 'polypeptide(L)'
;MNIKSLLIGSAAALAAVSGAQAADAIVAAEPEPMEYVRVCDAFGKGFFYIPGTETCLKFDGYVRFQTDFGRNKSGSSDWDSFTRGQFNIDTRTDTELGALRGYIGLRAEADNDTSKGAILDQAFIELSGLKVGYYYNWWDDGLSGEYDQLSSNRTRLNAIRYTYDAGSFYVGAAVEELEGDRKGTSELGVRKASSSFKPLTNDIGVSAIIGANFGGVKANLLGGYDTNQENGAIRAIVTADLGPGTLGISGAWASGANYYYEESEWTVAAEYSIKATDKLTITPGFQYFGKIDLGANNDFVGDRNAWRAGVAAGYKITSGLSTLVSVTYQDVDGTEGVNGGGDSWTGFVRLQRAF
;
A
#
# COMPACT_ATOMS: atom_id res chain seq x y z
N MET A 1 21.74 22.23 116.04
CA MET A 1 22.51 21.10 115.45
C MET A 1 21.84 20.73 114.14
N ASN A 2 22.46 20.57 112.98
CA ASN A 2 23.84 20.75 112.53
C ASN A 2 23.79 20.95 111.01
N ILE A 3 24.65 21.86 110.53
CA ILE A 3 25.09 21.98 109.13
C ILE A 3 25.86 20.72 108.71
N LYS A 4 25.87 20.38 107.40
CA LYS A 4 27.05 20.02 106.56
C LYS A 4 26.58 19.48 105.20
N SER A 5 26.86 20.18 104.10
CA SER A 5 28.06 20.08 103.24
C SER A 5 28.17 18.74 102.50
N LEU A 6 28.15 18.69 101.16
CA LEU A 6 29.12 19.18 100.16
C LEU A 6 30.07 18.02 99.72
N LEU A 7 30.24 17.91 98.40
CA LEU A 7 31.42 17.46 97.65
C LEU A 7 31.43 16.06 96.97
N ILE A 8 31.50 16.16 95.63
CA ILE A 8 32.52 15.62 94.71
C ILE A 8 32.57 14.11 94.50
N GLY A 9 32.48 13.73 93.22
CA GLY A 9 32.99 12.44 92.77
C GLY A 9 32.74 12.18 91.28
N SER A 10 33.38 12.95 90.41
CA SER A 10 33.48 12.67 88.98
C SER A 10 34.13 11.30 88.72
N ALA A 11 33.52 10.49 87.85
CA ALA A 11 34.23 9.50 87.04
C ALA A 11 33.70 9.60 85.61
N ALA A 12 34.58 10.02 84.72
CA ALA A 12 34.36 10.21 83.31
C ALA A 12 34.52 8.90 82.51
N ALA A 13 34.05 8.97 81.25
CA ALA A 13 34.31 8.09 80.11
C ALA A 13 33.40 6.85 80.02
N LEU A 14 32.80 6.48 78.88
CA LEU A 14 33.20 6.66 77.48
C LEU A 14 31.99 6.94 76.55
N ALA A 15 32.32 7.55 75.42
CA ALA A 15 31.48 7.89 74.27
C ALA A 15 30.42 6.86 73.85
N ALA A 16 29.22 7.37 73.56
CA ALA A 16 28.38 6.85 72.49
C ALA A 16 27.91 8.04 71.64
N VAL A 17 28.48 8.11 70.45
CA VAL A 17 28.26 9.08 69.39
C VAL A 17 26.86 8.89 68.79
N SER A 18 26.21 10.02 68.50
CA SER A 18 25.08 10.28 67.58
C SER A 18 24.03 9.18 67.33
N GLY A 19 22.79 9.49 67.67
CA GLY A 19 21.58 8.87 67.11
C GLY A 19 20.51 9.90 66.80
N ALA A 20 20.86 10.94 66.03
CA ALA A 20 19.85 11.70 65.31
C ALA A 20 19.26 10.76 64.24
N GLN A 21 18.16 10.10 64.57
CA GLN A 21 17.34 9.40 63.59
C GLN A 21 16.60 10.46 62.79
N ALA A 22 17.23 10.94 61.72
CA ALA A 22 16.49 11.40 60.57
C ALA A 22 15.75 10.16 60.04
N ALA A 23 14.48 10.05 60.39
CA ALA A 23 13.57 9.18 59.66
C ALA A 23 13.39 9.84 58.28
N ASP A 24 14.25 9.47 57.33
CA ASP A 24 13.85 9.55 55.93
C ASP A 24 12.63 8.64 55.82
N ALA A 25 11.46 9.29 55.78
CA ALA A 25 10.27 8.63 55.30
C ALA A 25 10.62 8.18 53.90
N ILE A 26 10.89 6.89 53.73
CA ILE A 26 10.81 6.26 52.42
C ILE A 26 9.34 6.38 52.05
N VAL A 27 9.01 7.51 51.43
CA VAL A 27 7.82 7.66 50.61
C VAL A 27 8.01 6.59 49.56
N ALA A 28 7.35 5.45 49.77
CA ALA A 28 7.04 4.56 48.67
C ALA A 28 6.37 5.48 47.65
N ALA A 29 7.07 5.78 46.56
CA ALA A 29 6.47 6.46 45.43
C ALA A 29 5.18 5.70 45.15
N GLU A 30 4.05 6.38 45.34
CA GLU A 30 2.76 5.84 44.96
C GLU A 30 2.94 5.36 43.52
N PRO A 31 2.69 4.07 43.23
CA PRO A 31 2.93 3.55 41.89
C PRO A 31 2.17 4.45 40.94
N GLU A 32 2.91 5.22 40.12
CA GLU A 32 2.27 6.19 39.24
C GLU A 32 1.19 5.44 38.47
N PRO A 33 -0.05 5.98 38.42
CA PRO A 33 -1.15 5.30 37.79
C PRO A 33 -0.70 4.93 36.38
N MET A 34 -0.58 3.62 36.14
CA MET A 34 -0.24 3.09 34.83
C MET A 34 -1.26 3.69 33.86
N GLU A 35 -0.85 4.64 33.02
CA GLU A 35 -1.69 5.13 31.93
C GLU A 35 -1.87 3.98 30.95
N TYR A 36 -2.90 3.19 31.20
CA TYR A 36 -3.32 2.16 30.26
C TYR A 36 -3.64 2.82 28.92
N VAL A 37 -3.39 2.07 27.87
CA VAL A 37 -3.77 2.42 26.51
C VAL A 37 -5.27 2.71 26.48
N ARG A 38 -5.65 3.98 26.33
CA ARG A 38 -7.05 4.42 26.26
C ARG A 38 -7.56 4.30 24.84
N VAL A 39 -8.81 3.88 24.66
CA VAL A 39 -9.45 3.88 23.34
C VAL A 39 -9.55 5.32 22.83
N CYS A 40 -9.20 5.54 21.56
CA CYS A 40 -9.40 6.81 20.88
C CYS A 40 -10.59 6.69 19.92
N ASP A 41 -11.73 7.23 20.33
CA ASP A 41 -12.95 7.19 19.52
C ASP A 41 -12.96 8.24 18.39
N ALA A 42 -12.10 9.26 18.48
CA ALA A 42 -12.05 10.37 17.51
C ALA A 42 -11.77 9.93 16.07
N PHE A 43 -10.96 8.89 15.88
CA PHE A 43 -10.59 8.37 14.56
C PHE A 43 -11.14 6.96 14.26
N GLY A 44 -12.05 6.48 15.12
CA GLY A 44 -12.79 5.24 14.92
C GLY A 44 -12.14 3.99 15.50
N LYS A 45 -12.71 2.83 15.15
CA LYS A 45 -12.38 1.55 15.76
C LYS A 45 -10.91 1.16 15.55
N GLY A 46 -10.28 0.68 16.63
CA GLY A 46 -8.92 0.16 16.62
C GLY A 46 -7.85 1.22 16.89
N PHE A 47 -8.25 2.49 17.06
CA PHE A 47 -7.36 3.54 17.53
C PHE A 47 -7.30 3.57 19.06
N PHE A 48 -6.13 3.91 19.56
CA PHE A 48 -5.88 4.15 20.96
C PHE A 48 -4.93 5.33 21.17
N TYR A 49 -5.05 6.04 22.28
CA TYR A 49 -4.15 7.15 22.59
C TYR A 49 -2.75 6.64 22.92
N ILE A 50 -1.74 7.30 22.35
CA ILE A 50 -0.36 7.17 22.81
C ILE A 50 -0.30 7.83 24.21
N PRO A 51 0.14 7.11 25.26
CA PRO A 51 0.19 7.63 26.63
C PRO A 51 0.90 8.99 26.71
N GLY A 52 0.35 9.90 27.52
CA GLY A 52 0.84 11.27 27.64
C GLY A 52 0.59 12.21 26.44
N THR A 53 -0.21 11.81 25.44
CA THR A 53 -0.52 12.63 24.26
C THR A 53 -2.00 12.59 23.86
N GLU A 54 -2.42 13.49 22.97
CA GLU A 54 -3.71 13.46 22.28
C GLU A 54 -3.64 12.73 20.92
N THR A 55 -2.48 12.14 20.59
CA THR A 55 -2.27 11.42 19.34
C THR A 55 -2.83 10.01 19.46
N CYS A 56 -3.66 9.65 18.50
CA CYS A 56 -4.23 8.33 18.37
C CYS A 56 -3.34 7.47 17.46
N LEU A 57 -3.21 6.19 17.79
CA LEU A 57 -2.39 5.20 17.11
C LEU A 57 -3.25 3.97 16.82
N LYS A 58 -3.11 3.42 15.61
CA LYS A 58 -3.67 2.14 15.21
C LYS A 58 -2.58 1.27 14.61
N PHE A 59 -2.59 0.01 15.02
CA PHE A 59 -1.87 -1.06 14.33
C PHE A 59 -2.85 -1.89 13.54
N ASP A 60 -2.51 -2.21 12.30
CA ASP A 60 -3.22 -3.19 11.48
C ASP A 60 -2.27 -3.88 10.53
N GLY A 61 -2.78 -4.88 9.81
CA GLY A 61 -1.99 -5.55 8.81
C GLY A 61 -2.56 -6.89 8.41
N TYR A 62 -1.70 -7.71 7.82
CA TYR A 62 -2.08 -9.07 7.45
C TYR A 62 -0.89 -10.01 7.35
N VAL A 63 -1.18 -11.29 7.51
CA VAL A 63 -0.30 -12.39 7.07
C VAL A 63 -0.95 -13.04 5.86
N ARG A 64 -0.17 -13.24 4.81
CA ARG A 64 -0.59 -13.83 3.54
C ARG A 64 0.32 -14.99 3.18
N PHE A 65 -0.28 -16.10 2.80
CA PHE A 65 0.38 -17.14 2.01
C PHE A 65 -0.21 -17.08 0.60
N GLN A 66 0.63 -17.10 -0.41
CA GLN A 66 0.19 -17.08 -1.81
C GLN A 66 1.03 -18.03 -2.64
N THR A 67 0.37 -18.81 -3.48
CA THR A 67 1.00 -19.59 -4.54
C THR A 67 0.61 -18.98 -5.87
N ASP A 68 1.58 -18.47 -6.60
CA ASP A 68 1.42 -17.99 -7.97
C ASP A 68 1.69 -19.11 -8.96
N PHE A 69 0.98 -19.12 -10.08
CA PHE A 69 1.24 -20.04 -11.19
C PHE A 69 1.24 -19.29 -12.53
N GLY A 70 1.94 -19.88 -13.48
CA GLY A 70 2.16 -19.35 -14.82
C GLY A 70 3.58 -19.64 -15.29
N ARG A 71 3.87 -19.38 -16.56
CA ARG A 71 5.19 -19.74 -17.13
C ARG A 71 6.34 -19.12 -16.35
N ASN A 72 7.33 -19.93 -15.97
CA ASN A 72 8.61 -19.49 -15.39
C ASN A 72 8.45 -18.54 -14.18
N LYS A 73 7.52 -18.83 -13.27
CA LYS A 73 7.31 -18.03 -12.05
C LYS A 73 8.52 -18.03 -11.12
N SER A 74 9.23 -19.16 -11.02
CA SER A 74 10.46 -19.27 -10.23
C SER A 74 11.51 -20.04 -11.01
N GLY A 75 12.41 -19.31 -11.69
CA GLY A 75 13.37 -19.89 -12.62
C GLY A 75 12.65 -20.61 -13.77
N SER A 76 12.79 -21.93 -13.84
CA SER A 76 12.07 -22.79 -14.81
C SER A 76 10.80 -23.44 -14.24
N SER A 77 10.41 -23.13 -13.00
CA SER A 77 9.18 -23.63 -12.39
C SER A 77 7.99 -22.77 -12.81
N ASP A 78 6.86 -23.41 -13.14
CA ASP A 78 5.62 -22.73 -13.50
C ASP A 78 4.75 -22.33 -12.29
N TRP A 79 5.29 -22.48 -11.09
CA TRP A 79 4.64 -22.05 -9.86
C TRP A 79 5.68 -21.61 -8.84
N ASP A 80 5.25 -20.75 -7.92
CA ASP A 80 6.06 -20.20 -6.86
C ASP A 80 5.20 -19.88 -5.64
N SER A 81 5.74 -20.01 -4.43
CA SER A 81 4.97 -19.73 -3.21
C SER A 81 5.76 -18.85 -2.27
N PHE A 82 5.09 -17.81 -1.76
CA PHE A 82 5.70 -16.90 -0.80
C PHE A 82 4.76 -16.62 0.37
N THR A 83 5.36 -16.20 1.48
CA THR A 83 4.65 -15.66 2.64
C THR A 83 4.98 -14.19 2.80
N ARG A 84 3.94 -13.36 2.96
CA ARG A 84 4.05 -11.91 3.21
C ARG A 84 3.44 -11.56 4.56
N GLY A 85 4.18 -10.79 5.34
CA GLY A 85 3.66 -10.03 6.48
C GLY A 85 3.59 -8.55 6.13
N GLN A 86 2.44 -7.93 6.34
CA GLN A 86 2.27 -6.48 6.32
C GLN A 86 1.96 -6.02 7.74
N PHE A 87 2.64 -4.97 8.19
CA PHE A 87 2.38 -4.32 9.46
C PHE A 87 2.33 -2.80 9.27
N ASN A 88 1.22 -2.20 9.66
CA ASN A 88 0.95 -0.79 9.46
C ASN A 88 0.81 -0.07 10.80
N ILE A 89 1.30 1.16 10.83
CA ILE A 89 1.26 2.08 11.96
C ILE A 89 0.58 3.34 11.42
N ASP A 90 -0.63 3.65 11.90
CA ASP A 90 -1.39 4.83 11.53
C ASP A 90 -1.53 5.71 12.78
N THR A 91 -0.90 6.89 12.76
CA THR A 91 -1.03 7.88 13.83
C THR A 91 -1.86 9.06 13.35
N ARG A 92 -2.74 9.56 14.20
CA ARG A 92 -3.60 10.70 13.90
C ARG A 92 -3.74 11.64 15.08
N THR A 93 -3.69 12.93 14.80
CA THR A 93 -3.89 13.99 15.79
C THR A 93 -4.84 15.00 15.20
N ASP A 94 -5.84 15.43 15.97
CA ASP A 94 -6.72 16.51 15.55
C ASP A 94 -5.99 17.84 15.77
N THR A 95 -6.02 18.71 14.77
CA THR A 95 -5.31 20.00 14.80
C THR A 95 -6.22 21.10 14.27
N GLU A 96 -5.85 22.35 14.49
CA GLU A 96 -6.55 23.51 13.93
C GLU A 96 -6.56 23.52 12.39
N LEU A 97 -5.66 22.76 11.75
CA LEU A 97 -5.58 22.58 10.31
C LEU A 97 -6.27 21.30 9.83
N GLY A 98 -7.04 20.62 10.68
CA GLY A 98 -7.67 19.33 10.42
C GLY A 98 -6.84 18.14 10.92
N ALA A 99 -7.24 16.93 10.56
CA ALA A 99 -6.55 15.71 11.01
C ALA A 99 -5.15 15.60 10.40
N LEU A 100 -4.12 15.69 11.24
CA LEU A 100 -2.74 15.35 10.89
C LEU A 100 -2.58 13.84 10.99
N ARG A 101 -2.12 13.19 9.93
CA ARG A 101 -1.89 11.75 9.89
C ARG A 101 -0.45 11.43 9.53
N GLY A 102 0.17 10.56 10.30
CA GLY A 102 1.40 9.85 9.95
C GLY A 102 1.09 8.40 9.64
N TYR A 103 1.69 7.85 8.59
CA TYR A 103 1.51 6.44 8.24
C TYR A 103 2.85 5.80 7.94
N ILE A 104 3.08 4.61 8.48
CA ILE A 104 4.21 3.74 8.16
C ILE A 104 3.66 2.35 7.87
N GLY A 105 3.91 1.83 6.66
CA GLY A 105 3.67 0.45 6.30
C GLY A 105 5.00 -0.28 6.16
N LEU A 106 5.18 -1.35 6.92
CA LEU A 106 6.30 -2.27 6.79
C LEU A 106 5.81 -3.55 6.12
N ARG A 107 6.58 -4.05 5.17
CA ARG A 107 6.30 -5.32 4.50
C ARG A 107 7.50 -6.23 4.58
N ALA A 108 7.29 -7.45 5.04
CA ALA A 108 8.28 -8.51 5.00
C ALA A 108 7.79 -9.65 4.12
N GLU A 109 8.67 -10.21 3.31
CA GLU A 109 8.38 -11.33 2.43
C GLU A 109 9.44 -12.41 2.57
N ALA A 110 9.00 -13.66 2.52
CA ALA A 110 9.87 -14.82 2.44
C ALA A 110 9.36 -15.71 1.30
N ASP A 111 10.22 -15.88 0.31
CA ASP A 111 10.03 -16.82 -0.79
C ASP A 111 10.62 -18.19 -0.40
N ASN A 112 11.84 -18.18 0.15
CA ASN A 112 12.50 -19.38 0.65
C ASN A 112 13.53 -19.03 1.75
N ASP A 113 14.31 -20.02 2.21
CA ASP A 113 15.24 -19.83 3.33
C ASP A 113 16.41 -18.89 3.00
N THR A 114 16.69 -18.58 1.74
CA THR A 114 17.73 -17.61 1.36
C THR A 114 17.18 -16.32 0.77
N SER A 115 15.94 -16.33 0.26
CA SER A 115 15.23 -15.18 -0.30
C SER A 115 14.14 -14.70 0.66
N LYS A 116 14.51 -13.75 1.53
CA LYS A 116 13.60 -13.10 2.49
C LYS A 116 14.11 -11.71 2.88
N GLY A 117 13.20 -10.78 3.14
CA GLY A 117 13.55 -9.40 3.48
C GLY A 117 12.39 -8.57 4.00
N ALA A 118 12.72 -7.42 4.60
CA ALA A 118 11.75 -6.43 5.05
C ALA A 118 12.03 -5.09 4.35
N ILE A 119 10.98 -4.43 3.90
CA ILE A 119 11.03 -3.14 3.19
C ILE A 119 10.09 -2.12 3.84
N LEU A 120 10.40 -0.85 3.64
CA LEU A 120 9.46 0.24 3.86
C LEU A 120 8.45 0.23 2.72
N ASP A 121 7.23 -0.21 3.01
CA ASP A 121 6.19 -0.33 2.02
C ASP A 121 5.60 1.04 1.67
N GLN A 122 5.28 1.83 2.69
CA GLN A 122 4.81 3.21 2.55
C GLN A 122 5.27 4.02 3.77
N ALA A 123 5.55 5.29 3.58
CA ALA A 123 5.75 6.25 4.67
C ALA A 123 5.33 7.64 4.22
N PHE A 124 4.34 8.23 4.89
CA PHE A 124 3.84 9.53 4.48
C PHE A 124 3.24 10.32 5.63
N ILE A 125 3.11 11.63 5.37
CA ILE A 125 2.39 12.60 6.20
C ILE A 125 1.19 13.10 5.39
N GLU A 126 0.03 13.19 6.02
CA GLU A 126 -1.21 13.72 5.45
C GLU A 126 -1.77 14.84 6.33
N LEU A 127 -2.19 15.96 5.73
CA LEU A 127 -2.87 17.05 6.42
C LEU A 127 -3.79 17.79 5.45
N SER A 128 -5.10 17.81 5.73
CA SER A 128 -6.10 18.57 4.95
C SER A 128 -5.99 18.44 3.43
N GLY A 129 -5.84 17.20 2.96
CA GLY A 129 -5.75 16.87 1.53
C GLY A 129 -4.33 16.88 0.98
N LEU A 130 -3.36 17.52 1.64
CA LEU A 130 -1.94 17.38 1.32
C LEU A 130 -1.45 15.99 1.76
N LYS A 131 -0.66 15.33 0.92
CA LYS A 131 0.07 14.11 1.25
C LYS A 131 1.49 14.17 0.70
N VAL A 132 2.47 13.91 1.55
CA VAL A 132 3.90 13.94 1.19
C VAL A 132 4.62 12.70 1.72
N GLY A 133 5.47 12.10 0.89
CA GLY A 133 6.30 10.96 1.26
C GLY A 133 6.32 9.86 0.20
N TYR A 134 6.62 8.63 0.62
CA TYR A 134 6.69 7.45 -0.21
C TYR A 134 5.37 6.66 -0.14
N TYR A 135 4.61 6.62 -1.23
CA TYR A 135 3.29 5.99 -1.26
C TYR A 135 2.87 5.57 -2.67
N TYR A 136 1.78 4.80 -2.75
CA TYR A 136 1.17 4.43 -4.02
C TYR A 136 0.41 5.61 -4.63
N ASN A 137 0.75 5.98 -5.86
CA ASN A 137 0.05 7.00 -6.62
C ASN A 137 -1.30 6.50 -7.14
N TRP A 138 -2.08 7.37 -7.78
CA TRP A 138 -3.41 7.03 -8.27
C TRP A 138 -3.42 5.96 -9.37
N TRP A 139 -2.28 5.71 -10.03
CA TRP A 139 -2.19 4.67 -11.05
C TRP A 139 -2.22 3.26 -10.45
N ASP A 140 -1.99 3.09 -9.14
CA ASP A 140 -2.15 1.80 -8.45
C ASP A 140 -3.60 1.28 -8.39
N ASP A 141 -4.58 2.15 -8.64
CA ASP A 141 -5.99 1.73 -8.71
C ASP A 141 -6.24 0.85 -9.94
N GLY A 142 -7.06 -0.19 -9.75
CA GLY A 142 -7.44 -1.14 -10.80
C GLY A 142 -8.85 -1.68 -10.61
N LEU A 143 -9.18 -2.70 -11.41
CA LEU A 143 -10.42 -3.45 -11.29
C LEU A 143 -10.28 -4.55 -10.21
N SER A 144 -11.40 -5.09 -9.71
CA SER A 144 -11.38 -6.02 -8.57
C SER A 144 -11.10 -7.48 -8.93
N GLY A 145 -11.08 -7.80 -10.23
CA GLY A 145 -10.97 -9.15 -10.78
C GLY A 145 -9.53 -9.67 -10.91
N GLU A 146 -8.51 -8.87 -10.61
CA GLU A 146 -7.09 -9.28 -10.57
C GLU A 146 -6.55 -9.83 -11.91
N TYR A 147 -7.15 -9.42 -13.04
CA TYR A 147 -6.71 -9.75 -14.40
C TYR A 147 -6.20 -8.52 -15.16
N ASP A 148 -6.53 -7.32 -14.67
CA ASP A 148 -6.32 -6.07 -15.36
C ASP A 148 -4.85 -5.62 -15.30
N GLN A 149 -4.44 -4.88 -16.32
CA GLN A 149 -3.15 -4.19 -16.42
C GLN A 149 -3.44 -2.75 -16.85
N LEU A 150 -3.61 -1.87 -15.85
CA LEU A 150 -4.08 -0.49 -16.03
C LEU A 150 -3.07 0.56 -15.55
N SER A 151 -1.83 0.12 -15.33
CA SER A 151 -0.71 0.94 -14.90
C SER A 151 0.59 0.34 -15.43
N SER A 152 1.70 1.04 -15.21
CA SER A 152 3.01 0.42 -15.28
C SER A 152 3.22 -0.55 -14.10
N ASN A 153 4.36 -1.24 -14.12
CA ASN A 153 4.80 -2.12 -13.05
C ASN A 153 5.27 -1.41 -11.77
N ARG A 154 5.25 -0.07 -11.74
CA ARG A 154 5.69 0.75 -10.60
C ARG A 154 4.74 1.92 -10.41
N THR A 155 4.03 1.89 -9.31
CA THR A 155 3.05 2.90 -8.91
C THR A 155 3.43 3.54 -7.58
N ARG A 156 4.60 3.20 -7.03
CA ARG A 156 5.03 3.63 -5.71
C ARG A 156 6.34 4.41 -5.77
N LEU A 157 6.32 5.60 -5.21
CA LEU A 157 7.37 6.60 -5.39
C LEU A 157 7.28 7.71 -4.32
N ASN A 158 8.30 8.57 -4.26
CA ASN A 158 8.25 9.79 -3.45
C ASN A 158 7.43 10.85 -4.19
N ALA A 159 6.40 11.38 -3.52
CA ALA A 159 5.53 12.37 -4.14
C ALA A 159 4.95 13.37 -3.15
N ILE A 160 4.53 14.49 -3.71
CA ILE A 160 3.67 15.48 -3.08
C ILE A 160 2.37 15.50 -3.86
N ARG A 161 1.23 15.23 -3.20
CA ARG A 161 -0.09 15.39 -3.80
C ARG A 161 -0.99 16.26 -2.93
N TYR A 162 -1.90 16.96 -3.57
CA TYR A 162 -3.04 17.59 -2.93
C TYR A 162 -4.32 17.03 -3.50
N THR A 163 -5.29 16.72 -2.65
CA THR A 163 -6.64 16.29 -3.04
C THR A 163 -7.67 17.16 -2.33
N TYR A 164 -8.51 17.83 -3.10
CA TYR A 164 -9.70 18.50 -2.60
C TYR A 164 -10.89 17.56 -2.73
N ASP A 165 -11.55 17.27 -1.61
CA ASP A 165 -12.75 16.44 -1.56
C ASP A 165 -13.97 17.33 -1.26
N ALA A 166 -14.92 17.37 -2.19
CA ALA A 166 -16.18 18.10 -2.08
C ALA A 166 -17.36 17.17 -1.72
N GLY A 167 -17.09 15.96 -1.27
CA GLY A 167 -18.06 14.92 -0.91
C GLY A 167 -18.55 14.11 -2.11
N SER A 168 -19.19 14.76 -3.09
CA SER A 168 -19.72 14.06 -4.29
C SER A 168 -18.68 13.96 -5.42
N PHE A 169 -17.67 14.82 -5.41
CA PHE A 169 -16.56 14.80 -6.33
C PHE A 169 -15.27 15.16 -5.61
N TYR A 170 -14.15 14.77 -6.20
CA TYR A 170 -12.82 15.17 -5.76
C TYR A 170 -11.96 15.54 -6.96
N VAL A 171 -11.00 16.43 -6.73
CA VAL A 171 -9.95 16.78 -7.69
C VAL A 171 -8.61 16.74 -6.99
N GLY A 172 -7.58 16.30 -7.69
CA GLY A 172 -6.24 16.24 -7.14
C GLY A 172 -5.17 16.48 -8.18
N ALA A 173 -4.00 16.92 -7.71
CA ALA A 173 -2.78 17.01 -8.48
C ALA A 173 -1.60 16.50 -7.66
N ALA A 174 -0.61 15.91 -8.33
CA ALA A 174 0.60 15.40 -7.72
C ALA A 174 1.84 15.77 -8.54
N VAL A 175 2.95 15.97 -7.84
CA VAL A 175 4.30 16.02 -8.39
C VAL A 175 5.06 14.84 -7.81
N GLU A 176 5.71 14.09 -8.68
CA GLU A 176 6.18 12.73 -8.43
C GLU A 176 7.65 12.62 -8.84
N GLU A 177 8.49 12.08 -7.98
CA GLU A 177 9.85 11.70 -8.33
C GLU A 177 9.80 10.39 -9.12
N LEU A 178 10.15 10.46 -10.39
CA LEU A 178 10.21 9.30 -11.26
C LEU A 178 11.62 8.75 -11.20
N GLU A 179 11.78 7.58 -10.60
CA GLU A 179 13.05 6.88 -10.50
C GLU A 179 12.95 5.39 -10.82
N GLY A 180 14.04 4.89 -11.41
CA GLY A 180 14.38 3.49 -11.48
C GLY A 180 14.12 2.79 -12.82
N ASP A 181 14.73 1.61 -12.95
CA ASP A 181 14.79 0.89 -14.22
C ASP A 181 13.44 0.37 -14.71
N ARG A 182 13.27 0.36 -16.04
CA ARG A 182 12.15 -0.32 -16.65
C ARG A 182 12.40 -1.82 -16.65
N LYS A 183 11.37 -2.64 -16.42
CA LYS A 183 11.48 -4.09 -16.70
C LYS A 183 11.78 -4.28 -18.20
N GLY A 184 12.67 -5.21 -18.54
CA GLY A 184 12.97 -5.56 -19.94
C GLY A 184 11.80 -6.22 -20.69
N THR A 185 10.74 -6.62 -19.97
CA THR A 185 9.49 -7.16 -20.51
C THR A 185 8.30 -6.39 -19.94
N SER A 186 7.20 -6.29 -20.69
CA SER A 186 5.91 -5.82 -20.18
C SER A 186 5.24 -6.87 -19.29
N GLU A 187 4.15 -6.51 -18.61
CA GLU A 187 3.35 -7.48 -17.84
C GLU A 187 2.64 -8.47 -18.78
N LEU A 188 2.52 -8.14 -20.07
CA LEU A 188 2.11 -9.06 -21.14
C LEU A 188 3.22 -10.01 -21.62
N GLY A 189 4.45 -9.89 -21.09
CA GLY A 189 5.60 -10.71 -21.50
C GLY A 189 6.21 -10.29 -22.85
N VAL A 190 5.83 -9.14 -23.39
CA VAL A 190 6.41 -8.59 -24.62
C VAL A 190 7.78 -8.01 -24.32
N ARG A 191 8.79 -8.35 -25.12
CA ARG A 191 10.15 -7.83 -24.93
C ARG A 191 10.20 -6.36 -25.35
N LYS A 192 10.72 -5.52 -24.46
CA LYS A 192 10.86 -4.09 -24.68
C LYS A 192 12.19 -3.82 -25.40
N ALA A 193 12.15 -2.97 -26.44
CA ALA A 193 13.34 -2.65 -27.25
C ALA A 193 14.46 -1.97 -26.43
N SER A 194 14.10 -1.25 -25.38
CA SER A 194 15.00 -0.72 -24.36
C SER A 194 14.53 -1.14 -22.96
N SER A 195 15.47 -1.55 -22.12
CA SER A 195 15.28 -1.76 -20.67
C SER A 195 15.40 -0.47 -19.86
N SER A 196 15.66 0.66 -20.51
CA SER A 196 15.85 1.94 -19.86
C SER A 196 14.96 2.99 -20.53
N PHE A 197 14.08 3.58 -19.72
CA PHE A 197 13.73 4.98 -19.89
C PHE A 197 15.06 5.78 -19.82
N LYS A 198 15.22 6.86 -20.60
CA LYS A 198 16.44 7.72 -20.71
C LYS A 198 17.25 7.81 -19.38
N PRO A 199 18.60 7.91 -19.43
CA PRO A 199 19.51 7.50 -18.34
C PRO A 199 19.13 8.00 -16.94
N LEU A 200 19.35 7.12 -15.94
CA LEU A 200 19.13 7.22 -14.49
C LEU A 200 19.29 8.63 -13.88
N THR A 201 18.32 9.50 -14.08
CA THR A 201 18.15 10.77 -13.39
C THR A 201 16.95 10.71 -12.47
N ASN A 202 16.94 11.55 -11.43
CA ASN A 202 15.74 11.78 -10.64
C ASN A 202 14.87 12.73 -11.46
N ASP A 203 13.86 12.18 -12.12
CA ASP A 203 13.00 12.93 -13.03
C ASP A 203 11.71 13.34 -12.35
N ILE A 204 10.99 14.24 -13.01
CA ILE A 204 9.73 14.77 -12.50
C ILE A 204 8.59 14.20 -13.34
N GLY A 205 7.57 13.72 -12.65
CA GLY A 205 6.27 13.38 -13.17
C GLY A 205 5.21 14.31 -12.59
N VAL A 206 4.16 14.55 -13.35
CA VAL A 206 2.96 15.21 -12.85
C VAL A 206 1.74 14.37 -13.16
N SER A 207 0.83 14.25 -12.20
CA SER A 207 -0.46 13.62 -12.42
C SER A 207 -1.60 14.45 -11.85
N ALA A 208 -2.78 14.31 -12.46
CA ALA A 208 -3.99 14.98 -12.03
C ALA A 208 -5.17 14.03 -12.15
N ILE A 209 -6.09 14.12 -11.19
CA ILE A 209 -7.28 13.27 -11.14
C ILE A 209 -8.52 14.12 -10.88
N ILE A 210 -9.62 13.73 -11.52
CA ILE A 210 -10.97 14.11 -11.14
C ILE A 210 -11.77 12.84 -10.92
N GLY A 211 -12.56 12.78 -9.86
CA GLY A 211 -13.47 11.67 -9.65
C GLY A 211 -14.76 12.08 -8.99
N ALA A 212 -15.75 11.23 -9.10
CA ALA A 212 -17.09 11.45 -8.59
C ALA A 212 -17.69 10.15 -8.06
N ASN A 213 -18.56 10.29 -7.07
CA ASN A 213 -19.35 9.21 -6.51
C ASN A 213 -20.81 9.66 -6.41
N PHE A 214 -21.69 9.01 -7.17
CA PHE A 214 -23.12 9.33 -7.21
C PHE A 214 -23.94 8.05 -7.35
N GLY A 215 -24.81 7.80 -6.37
CA GLY A 215 -25.88 6.79 -6.49
C GLY A 215 -25.42 5.40 -6.94
N GLY A 216 -24.38 4.83 -6.32
CA GLY A 216 -23.83 3.51 -6.67
C GLY A 216 -22.86 3.51 -7.84
N VAL A 217 -22.61 4.67 -8.46
CA VAL A 217 -21.59 4.87 -9.50
C VAL A 217 -20.38 5.57 -8.92
N LYS A 218 -19.19 5.04 -9.17
CA LYS A 218 -17.91 5.72 -8.93
C LYS A 218 -17.17 5.84 -10.23
N ALA A 219 -16.70 7.03 -10.56
CA ALA A 219 -15.94 7.29 -11.76
C ALA A 219 -14.71 8.14 -11.44
N ASN A 220 -13.60 7.88 -12.12
CA ASN A 220 -12.45 8.78 -12.14
C ASN A 220 -11.88 8.91 -13.55
N LEU A 221 -11.23 10.04 -13.79
CA LEU A 221 -10.38 10.32 -14.94
C LEU A 221 -9.05 10.82 -14.39
N LEU A 222 -7.99 10.12 -14.74
CA LEU A 222 -6.61 10.32 -14.30
C LEU A 222 -5.75 10.61 -15.52
N GLY A 223 -4.85 11.58 -15.39
CA GLY A 223 -3.80 11.86 -16.37
C GLY A 223 -2.44 11.90 -15.69
N GLY A 224 -1.40 11.47 -16.41
CA GLY A 224 -0.01 11.54 -15.97
C GLY A 224 0.91 11.96 -17.13
N TYR A 225 1.93 12.74 -16.85
CA TYR A 225 2.96 13.14 -17.82
C TYR A 225 4.36 12.94 -17.24
N ASP A 226 5.17 12.17 -17.95
CA ASP A 226 6.55 11.86 -17.63
C ASP A 226 7.46 12.80 -18.41
N THR A 227 8.14 13.70 -17.70
CA THR A 227 8.96 14.74 -18.35
C THR A 227 10.21 14.19 -19.03
N ASN A 228 10.71 13.03 -18.60
CA ASN A 228 11.91 12.43 -19.18
C ASN A 228 11.56 11.70 -20.48
N GLN A 229 10.46 10.95 -20.48
CA GLN A 229 9.95 10.30 -21.68
C GLN A 229 9.24 11.24 -22.65
N GLU A 230 8.89 12.44 -22.21
CA GLU A 230 8.12 13.41 -22.99
C GLU A 230 6.78 12.80 -23.48
N ASN A 231 6.23 11.91 -22.66
CA ASN A 231 5.07 11.09 -22.96
C ASN A 231 4.07 11.16 -21.80
N GLY A 232 2.79 11.01 -22.13
CA GLY A 232 1.72 11.02 -21.15
C GLY A 232 0.73 9.88 -21.35
N ALA A 233 -0.06 9.65 -20.31
CA ALA A 233 -1.14 8.68 -20.32
C ALA A 233 -2.40 9.27 -19.67
N ILE A 234 -3.56 8.82 -20.15
CA ILE A 234 -4.85 9.06 -19.51
C ILE A 234 -5.51 7.72 -19.21
N ARG A 235 -6.26 7.65 -18.11
CA ARG A 235 -7.06 6.49 -17.73
C ARG A 235 -8.37 6.92 -17.11
N ALA A 236 -9.45 6.24 -17.46
CA ALA A 236 -10.72 6.35 -16.76
C ALA A 236 -11.12 5.00 -16.17
N ILE A 237 -11.60 4.99 -14.93
CA ILE A 237 -12.26 3.83 -14.32
C ILE A 237 -13.66 4.24 -13.93
N VAL A 238 -14.65 3.45 -14.31
CA VAL A 238 -16.05 3.60 -13.93
C VAL A 238 -16.54 2.28 -13.34
N THR A 239 -17.11 2.34 -12.14
CA THR A 239 -17.80 1.22 -11.51
C THR A 239 -19.23 1.62 -11.20
N ALA A 240 -20.17 0.70 -11.37
CA ALA A 240 -21.58 0.93 -11.11
C ALA A 240 -22.21 -0.30 -10.48
N ASP A 241 -22.95 -0.11 -9.38
CA ASP A 241 -23.79 -1.14 -8.80
C ASP A 241 -24.87 -1.56 -9.82
N LEU A 242 -24.90 -2.86 -10.15
CA LEU A 242 -25.80 -3.43 -11.13
C LEU A 242 -26.28 -4.79 -10.62
N GLY A 243 -27.56 -4.90 -10.25
CA GLY A 243 -28.16 -6.14 -9.77
C GLY A 243 -27.41 -6.72 -8.55
N PRO A 244 -27.03 -8.01 -8.54
CA PRO A 244 -26.31 -8.64 -7.42
C PRO A 244 -24.82 -8.27 -7.34
N GLY A 245 -24.32 -7.40 -8.22
CA GLY A 245 -22.90 -7.12 -8.33
C GLY A 245 -22.57 -5.68 -8.68
N THR A 246 -21.31 -5.48 -9.07
CA THR A 246 -20.77 -4.20 -9.52
C THR A 246 -20.13 -4.41 -10.88
N LEU A 247 -20.58 -3.67 -11.89
CA LEU A 247 -19.94 -3.60 -13.21
C LEU A 247 -18.76 -2.63 -13.12
N GLY A 248 -17.59 -3.04 -13.59
CA GLY A 248 -16.42 -2.18 -13.73
C GLY A 248 -16.00 -2.07 -15.19
N ILE A 249 -15.66 -0.88 -15.64
CA ILE A 249 -15.09 -0.61 -16.96
C ILE A 249 -13.92 0.34 -16.77
N SER A 250 -12.82 0.06 -17.48
CA SER A 250 -11.66 0.94 -17.52
C SER A 250 -11.15 1.09 -18.94
N GLY A 251 -10.54 2.22 -19.24
CA GLY A 251 -9.77 2.41 -20.45
C GLY A 251 -8.58 3.30 -20.19
N ALA A 252 -7.46 3.00 -20.85
CA ALA A 252 -6.28 3.85 -20.83
C ALA A 252 -5.76 4.09 -22.25
N TRP A 253 -5.13 5.24 -22.45
CA TRP A 253 -4.39 5.59 -23.67
C TRP A 253 -3.08 6.25 -23.27
N ALA A 254 -2.01 5.99 -24.01
CA ALA A 254 -0.72 6.65 -23.83
C ALA A 254 -0.12 7.08 -25.17
N SER A 255 0.51 8.26 -25.18
CA SER A 255 1.22 8.77 -26.36
C SER A 255 2.50 7.96 -26.68
N GLY A 256 3.01 7.26 -25.68
CA GLY A 256 4.18 6.41 -25.69
C GLY A 256 4.35 5.81 -24.29
N ALA A 257 5.16 4.77 -24.15
CA ALA A 257 5.42 4.19 -22.84
C ALA A 257 6.09 5.21 -21.91
N ASN A 258 5.55 5.32 -20.71
CA ASN A 258 5.97 6.26 -19.68
C ASN A 258 5.86 5.60 -18.29
N TYR A 259 6.29 6.31 -17.24
CA TYR A 259 6.23 5.80 -15.87
C TYR A 259 4.83 5.36 -15.43
N TYR A 260 3.77 5.96 -15.96
CA TYR A 260 2.39 5.71 -15.51
C TYR A 260 1.72 4.54 -16.22
N TYR A 261 1.99 4.38 -17.52
CA TYR A 261 1.44 3.30 -18.34
C TYR A 261 2.37 2.94 -19.49
N GLU A 262 2.58 1.64 -19.70
CA GLU A 262 3.57 1.14 -20.65
C GLU A 262 3.21 -0.18 -21.35
N GLU A 263 1.97 -0.66 -21.20
CA GLU A 263 1.56 -1.98 -21.67
C GLU A 263 1.07 -1.98 -23.13
N SER A 264 0.48 -0.89 -23.60
CA SER A 264 -0.04 -0.73 -24.97
C SER A 264 -0.33 0.73 -25.30
N GLU A 265 -0.58 1.07 -26.58
CA GLU A 265 -1.02 2.43 -26.95
C GLU A 265 -2.40 2.74 -26.34
N TRP A 266 -3.30 1.74 -26.33
CA TRP A 266 -4.59 1.85 -25.69
C TRP A 266 -5.10 0.51 -25.20
N THR A 267 -5.90 0.54 -24.13
CA THR A 267 -6.54 -0.65 -23.58
C THR A 267 -7.96 -0.36 -23.11
N VAL A 268 -8.81 -1.38 -23.13
CA VAL A 268 -10.14 -1.37 -22.52
C VAL A 268 -10.32 -2.65 -21.71
N ALA A 269 -10.75 -2.50 -20.46
CA ALA A 269 -11.03 -3.60 -19.55
C ALA A 269 -12.47 -3.51 -19.03
N ALA A 270 -13.11 -4.66 -18.80
CA ALA A 270 -14.42 -4.74 -18.17
C ALA A 270 -14.57 -5.98 -17.28
N GLU A 271 -15.21 -5.81 -16.13
CA GLU A 271 -15.48 -6.87 -15.16
C GLU A 271 -16.91 -6.81 -14.63
N TYR A 272 -17.36 -7.91 -14.03
CA TYR A 272 -18.58 -7.90 -13.23
C TYR A 272 -18.39 -8.68 -11.93
N SER A 273 -18.33 -7.96 -10.81
CA SER A 273 -18.10 -8.53 -9.47
C SER A 273 -19.42 -8.98 -8.84
N ILE A 274 -19.73 -10.26 -8.94
CA ILE A 274 -21.00 -10.86 -8.52
C ILE A 274 -20.91 -11.29 -7.06
N LYS A 275 -21.83 -10.81 -6.20
CA LYS A 275 -22.02 -11.39 -4.86
C LYS A 275 -22.88 -12.65 -4.98
N ALA A 276 -22.24 -13.77 -5.28
CA ALA A 276 -22.91 -15.06 -5.46
C ALA A 276 -23.57 -15.55 -4.15
N THR A 277 -22.94 -15.26 -3.01
CA THR A 277 -23.50 -15.43 -1.65
C THR A 277 -22.96 -14.34 -0.71
N ASP A 278 -23.35 -14.34 0.56
CA ASP A 278 -22.79 -13.44 1.58
C ASP A 278 -21.28 -13.60 1.79
N LYS A 279 -20.74 -14.77 1.44
CA LYS A 279 -19.32 -15.12 1.63
C LYS A 279 -18.53 -15.23 0.33
N LEU A 280 -19.19 -15.52 -0.79
CA LEU A 280 -18.57 -15.80 -2.08
C LEU A 280 -18.82 -14.65 -3.05
N THR A 281 -17.74 -14.07 -3.55
CA THR A 281 -17.73 -13.13 -4.67
C THR A 281 -17.03 -13.78 -5.86
N ILE A 282 -17.62 -13.68 -7.05
CA ILE A 282 -17.04 -14.17 -8.31
C ILE A 282 -16.96 -12.99 -9.28
N THR A 283 -15.77 -12.74 -9.82
CA THR A 283 -15.49 -11.59 -10.68
C THR A 283 -14.87 -12.07 -11.99
N PRO A 284 -15.67 -12.46 -13.00
CA PRO A 284 -15.17 -12.58 -14.36
C PRO A 284 -14.80 -11.21 -14.92
N GLY A 285 -13.81 -11.19 -15.81
CA GLY A 285 -13.45 -10.00 -16.55
C GLY A 285 -12.62 -10.26 -17.80
N PHE A 286 -12.49 -9.21 -18.59
CA PHE A 286 -11.81 -9.21 -19.88
C PHE A 286 -11.05 -7.90 -20.10
N GLN A 287 -9.92 -7.94 -20.78
CA GLN A 287 -9.17 -6.76 -21.22
C GLN A 287 -8.58 -6.97 -22.61
N TYR A 288 -8.63 -5.93 -23.43
CA TYR A 288 -8.00 -5.88 -24.75
C TYR A 288 -6.91 -4.79 -24.77
N PHE A 289 -5.83 -5.03 -25.50
CA PHE A 289 -4.69 -4.14 -25.64
C PHE A 289 -4.39 -3.93 -27.13
N GLY A 290 -4.34 -2.67 -27.55
CA GLY A 290 -4.02 -2.28 -28.93
C GLY A 290 -2.61 -1.71 -29.05
N LYS A 291 -1.84 -2.22 -30.03
CA LYS A 291 -0.43 -1.87 -30.28
C LYS A 291 0.47 -2.03 -29.06
N ILE A 292 0.95 -3.25 -28.86
CA ILE A 292 1.74 -3.64 -27.67
C ILE A 292 3.27 -3.57 -27.88
N ASP A 293 3.74 -3.40 -29.11
CA ASP A 293 5.18 -3.32 -29.39
C ASP A 293 5.71 -1.92 -29.13
N LEU A 294 6.95 -1.85 -28.65
CA LEU A 294 7.63 -0.60 -28.34
C LEU A 294 8.87 -0.42 -29.20
N GLY A 295 8.96 0.73 -29.86
CA GLY A 295 10.11 1.15 -30.63
C GLY A 295 11.28 1.58 -29.76
N ALA A 296 12.40 1.93 -30.40
CA ALA A 296 13.63 2.34 -29.69
C ALA A 296 13.46 3.61 -28.84
N ASN A 297 12.48 4.46 -29.16
CA ASN A 297 12.20 5.72 -28.45
C ASN A 297 11.03 5.59 -27.45
N ASN A 298 10.61 4.37 -27.12
CA ASN A 298 9.44 4.09 -26.27
C ASN A 298 8.07 4.49 -26.88
N ASP A 299 8.01 4.80 -28.18
CA ASP A 299 6.76 4.94 -28.92
C ASP A 299 6.13 3.57 -29.19
N PHE A 300 4.80 3.49 -29.15
CA PHE A 300 4.09 2.29 -29.57
C PHE A 300 4.13 2.15 -31.10
N VAL A 301 4.48 0.95 -31.57
CA VAL A 301 4.69 0.65 -33.00
C VAL A 301 3.99 -0.66 -33.38
N GLY A 302 3.92 -0.91 -34.69
CA GLY A 302 3.33 -2.14 -35.21
C GLY A 302 1.82 -2.25 -34.98
N ASP A 303 1.29 -3.46 -35.22
CA ASP A 303 -0.14 -3.75 -35.19
C ASP A 303 -0.48 -4.94 -34.27
N ARG A 304 0.49 -5.43 -33.49
CA ARG A 304 0.27 -6.54 -32.56
C ARG A 304 -0.63 -6.11 -31.41
N ASN A 305 -1.55 -6.99 -31.05
CA ASN A 305 -2.52 -6.79 -29.98
C ASN A 305 -2.42 -7.93 -28.96
N ALA A 306 -3.09 -7.75 -27.84
CA ALA A 306 -3.25 -8.79 -26.84
C ALA A 306 -4.65 -8.74 -26.25
N TRP A 307 -5.10 -9.85 -25.68
CA TRP A 307 -6.28 -9.86 -24.84
C TRP A 307 -6.12 -10.82 -23.67
N ARG A 308 -6.90 -10.58 -22.63
CA ARG A 308 -6.93 -11.40 -21.42
C ARG A 308 -8.36 -11.62 -20.99
N ALA A 309 -8.64 -12.82 -20.49
CA ALA A 309 -9.90 -13.15 -19.85
C ALA A 309 -9.61 -13.93 -18.58
N GLY A 310 -10.24 -13.53 -17.49
CA GLY A 310 -9.99 -14.15 -16.19
C GLY A 310 -11.21 -14.20 -15.30
N VAL A 311 -11.07 -14.94 -14.21
CA VAL A 311 -12.05 -15.00 -13.14
C VAL A 311 -11.34 -15.03 -11.80
N ALA A 312 -11.76 -14.16 -10.89
CA ALA A 312 -11.40 -14.23 -9.49
C ALA A 312 -12.57 -14.76 -8.66
N ALA A 313 -12.27 -15.59 -7.66
CA ALA A 313 -13.23 -16.10 -6.69
C ALA A 313 -12.71 -15.81 -5.28
N GLY A 314 -13.36 -14.86 -4.60
CA GLY A 314 -13.07 -14.48 -3.22
C GLY A 314 -14.03 -15.15 -2.25
N TYR A 315 -13.52 -15.81 -1.21
CA TYR A 315 -14.34 -16.46 -0.19
C TYR A 315 -13.96 -16.02 1.23
N LYS A 316 -14.95 -15.47 1.95
CA LYS A 316 -14.84 -15.08 3.36
C LYS A 316 -15.05 -16.29 4.26
N ILE A 317 -13.95 -16.91 4.68
CA ILE A 317 -13.97 -18.11 5.52
C ILE A 317 -14.58 -17.79 6.88
N THR A 318 -14.00 -16.81 7.58
CA THR A 318 -14.48 -16.26 8.85
C THR A 318 -14.00 -14.82 9.03
N SER A 319 -14.36 -14.18 10.15
CA SER A 319 -13.93 -12.82 10.47
C SER A 319 -12.41 -12.68 10.39
N GLY A 320 -11.94 -11.83 9.48
CA GLY A 320 -10.54 -11.54 9.26
C GLY A 320 -9.73 -12.67 8.61
N LEU A 321 -10.36 -13.73 8.09
CA LEU A 321 -9.70 -14.78 7.30
C LEU A 321 -10.45 -15.00 5.97
N SER A 322 -9.74 -14.86 4.86
CA SER A 322 -10.29 -15.01 3.52
C SER A 322 -9.34 -15.74 2.59
N THR A 323 -9.90 -16.37 1.56
CA THR A 323 -9.14 -16.88 0.41
C THR A 323 -9.54 -16.14 -0.86
N LEU A 324 -8.61 -15.98 -1.79
CA LEU A 324 -8.83 -15.45 -3.12
C LEU A 324 -8.09 -16.33 -4.12
N VAL A 325 -8.81 -16.81 -5.13
CA VAL A 325 -8.24 -17.55 -6.25
C VAL A 325 -8.47 -16.75 -7.51
N SER A 326 -7.44 -16.59 -8.33
CA SER A 326 -7.55 -15.94 -9.64
C SER A 326 -6.97 -16.85 -10.70
N VAL A 327 -7.62 -16.91 -11.86
CA VAL A 327 -7.15 -17.61 -13.06
C VAL A 327 -7.42 -16.72 -14.26
N THR A 328 -6.39 -16.45 -15.05
CA THR A 328 -6.44 -15.57 -16.21
C THR A 328 -5.72 -16.23 -17.38
N TYR A 329 -6.44 -16.38 -18.49
CA TYR A 329 -5.85 -16.66 -19.79
C TYR A 329 -5.43 -15.36 -20.45
N GLN A 330 -4.30 -15.38 -21.14
CA GLN A 330 -3.78 -14.29 -21.92
C GLN A 330 -3.35 -14.80 -23.28
N ASP A 331 -3.71 -14.06 -24.31
CA ASP A 331 -3.33 -14.26 -25.70
C ASP A 331 -2.60 -13.00 -26.16
N VAL A 332 -1.46 -13.18 -26.81
CA VAL A 332 -0.64 -12.08 -27.29
C VAL A 332 -0.27 -12.41 -28.72
N ASP A 333 -0.67 -11.55 -29.67
CA ASP A 333 -0.34 -11.73 -31.08
C ASP A 333 1.16 -11.92 -31.22
N GLY A 334 1.61 -12.88 -32.04
CA GLY A 334 3.02 -13.14 -32.30
C GLY A 334 3.42 -14.59 -32.03
N THR A 335 4.70 -14.89 -32.27
CA THR A 335 5.26 -16.23 -32.02
C THR A 335 5.92 -16.27 -30.65
N GLU A 336 5.50 -17.22 -29.82
CA GLU A 336 6.10 -17.48 -28.51
C GLU A 336 7.63 -17.68 -28.64
N GLY A 337 8.38 -17.03 -27.76
CA GLY A 337 9.85 -17.12 -27.73
C GLY A 337 10.59 -16.29 -28.78
N VAL A 338 9.89 -15.70 -29.77
CA VAL A 338 10.49 -14.85 -30.81
C VAL A 338 10.28 -13.36 -30.49
N ASN A 339 9.04 -12.94 -30.27
CA ASN A 339 8.70 -11.53 -30.07
C ASN A 339 8.27 -11.18 -28.63
N GLY A 340 8.37 -12.16 -27.71
CA GLY A 340 7.84 -12.04 -26.34
C GLY A 340 6.31 -12.00 -26.33
N GLY A 341 5.69 -12.73 -25.40
CA GLY A 341 4.24 -12.89 -25.34
C GLY A 341 3.74 -13.96 -26.31
N GLY A 342 2.86 -14.79 -25.77
CA GLY A 342 2.13 -15.87 -26.43
C GLY A 342 1.15 -16.44 -25.41
N ASP A 343 0.31 -17.37 -25.83
CA ASP A 343 -0.82 -17.88 -25.06
C ASP A 343 -0.41 -18.40 -23.69
N SER A 344 -0.93 -17.87 -22.60
CA SER A 344 -0.51 -18.29 -21.26
C SER A 344 -1.66 -18.29 -20.27
N TRP A 345 -1.55 -19.20 -19.30
CA TRP A 345 -2.36 -19.19 -18.09
C TRP A 345 -1.53 -18.62 -16.96
N THR A 346 -2.15 -17.72 -16.20
CA THR A 346 -1.56 -17.09 -15.02
C THR A 346 -2.60 -17.02 -13.92
N GLY A 347 -2.16 -16.94 -12.68
CA GLY A 347 -3.07 -16.75 -11.57
C GLY A 347 -2.42 -17.06 -10.25
N PHE A 348 -3.24 -17.15 -9.21
CA PHE A 348 -2.78 -17.42 -7.87
C PHE A 348 -3.86 -18.04 -6.98
N VAL A 349 -3.40 -18.64 -5.89
CA VAL A 349 -4.21 -19.01 -4.72
C VAL A 349 -3.65 -18.27 -3.52
N ARG A 350 -4.47 -17.46 -2.85
CA ARG A 350 -4.08 -16.60 -1.74
C ARG A 350 -4.92 -16.91 -0.52
N LEU A 351 -4.28 -17.18 0.61
CA LEU A 351 -4.91 -17.21 1.94
C LEU A 351 -4.41 -16.02 2.76
N GLN A 352 -5.31 -15.25 3.35
CA GLN A 352 -4.95 -14.04 4.09
C GLN A 352 -5.71 -13.91 5.41
N ARG A 353 -4.95 -13.70 6.50
CA ARG A 353 -5.46 -13.32 7.83
C ARG A 353 -5.15 -11.85 8.10
N ALA A 354 -6.17 -10.99 8.16
CA ALA A 354 -6.03 -9.56 8.44
C ALA A 354 -6.42 -9.22 9.88
N PHE A 355 -5.64 -8.42 10.59
CA PHE A 355 -5.87 -8.09 12.00
C PHE A 355 -6.10 -6.60 12.23
#